data_AF-A0A2E3JRB8-F1
#
_entry.id   AF-A0A2E3JRB8-F1
#
_cell.length_a   1.000
_cell.length_b   1.000
_cell.length_c   1.000
_cell.angle_alpha   90.00
_cell.angle_beta   90.00
_cell.angle_gamma   90.00
#
_symmetry.space_group_name_H-M   'P 1'
#
loop_
_entity.id
_entity.type
_entity.pdbx_description
1 polymer ?
#
loop_
_entity_poly.entity_id
_entity_poly.type
_entity_poly.pdbx_seq_one_letter_code
_entity_poly.pdbx_strand_id
1 'polypeptide(L)' 'MIEWLKRLWLEEFEVTIWFTKEKVNPLDDSPSRSKKVFNMKKITTKKQTHFKGVDIDGNEIEIKTTAPFDYQIKKIY' A
#
# COMPACT_ATOMS: atom_id res chain seq x y z
N MET A 1 -11.08 31.50 -3.07
CA MET A 1 -10.60 31.21 -4.44
C MET A 1 -9.43 30.23 -4.29
N ILE A 2 -9.49 29.00 -4.84
CA ILE A 2 -8.49 27.88 -4.84
C ILE A 2 -9.11 26.50 -4.44
N GLU A 3 -10.33 26.42 -3.91
CA GLU A 3 -10.92 25.12 -3.49
C GLU A 3 -11.07 24.08 -4.62
N TRP A 4 -11.26 24.52 -5.87
CA TRP A 4 -11.31 23.61 -7.02
C TRP A 4 -9.93 23.03 -7.39
N LEU A 5 -8.84 23.75 -7.13
CA LEU A 5 -7.47 23.26 -7.33
C LEU A 5 -7.11 22.18 -6.30
N LYS A 6 -7.60 22.33 -5.06
CA LYS A 6 -7.44 21.31 -4.00
C LYS A 6 -8.16 20.01 -4.37
N ARG A 7 -9.30 20.09 -5.07
CA ARG A 7 -10.09 18.94 -5.53
C ARG A 7 -9.42 18.15 -6.66
N LEU A 8 -8.74 18.83 -7.60
CA LEU A 8 -7.98 18.18 -8.67
C LEU A 8 -6.70 17.48 -8.20
N TRP A 9 -6.24 17.80 -6.99
CA TRP A 9 -5.06 17.18 -6.35
C TRP A 9 -5.41 16.11 -5.32
N LEU A 10 -6.69 15.83 -5.10
CA LEU A 10 -7.14 14.68 -4.32
C LEU A 10 -7.10 13.45 -5.23
N GLU A 11 -5.88 13.02 -5.53
CA GLU A 11 -5.64 11.73 -6.16
C GLU A 11 -5.75 10.66 -5.06
N GLU A 12 -6.80 9.85 -5.12
CA GLU A 12 -6.99 8.73 -4.20
C GLU A 12 -6.45 7.46 -4.86
N PHE A 13 -5.51 6.80 -4.18
CA PHE A 13 -4.87 5.57 -4.61
C PHE A 13 -5.18 4.45 -3.62
N GLU A 14 -5.83 3.40 -4.09
CA GLU A 14 -5.97 2.17 -3.33
C GLU A 14 -4.73 1.30 -3.56
N VAL A 15 -3.94 1.12 -2.51
CA VAL A 15 -2.73 0.31 -2.52
C VAL A 15 -3.03 -1.01 -1.83
N THR A 16 -3.03 -2.09 -2.60
CA THR A 16 -3.12 -3.45 -2.06
C THR A 16 -1.73 -4.05 -2.03
N ILE A 17 -1.31 -4.54 -0.86
CA ILE A 17 -0.03 -5.22 -0.67
C ILE A 17 -0.29 -6.65 -0.21
N TRP A 18 0.36 -7.61 -0.88
CA TRP A 18 0.34 -9.02 -0.51
C TRP A 18 1.68 -9.42 0.08
N PHE A 19 1.68 -9.74 1.36
CA PHE A 19 2.85 -10.29 2.04
C PHE A 19 2.79 -11.82 1.99
N THR A 20 3.81 -12.43 1.41
CA THR A 20 4.04 -13.87 1.51
C THR A 20 4.72 -14.15 2.85
N LYS A 21 3.99 -14.68 3.83
CA LYS A 21 4.61 -15.15 5.07
C LYS A 21 5.25 -16.51 4.81
N GLU A 22 6.50 -16.65 5.22
CA GLU A 22 7.16 -17.96 5.25
C GLU A 22 6.43 -18.88 6.23
N LYS A 23 6.33 -20.16 5.85
CA LYS A 23 5.56 -21.19 6.56
C LYS A 23 6.08 -21.36 7.98
N VAL A 24 5.24 -21.11 8.98
CA VAL A 24 5.60 -21.39 10.38
C VAL A 24 5.42 -22.89 10.69
N ASN A 25 4.50 -23.59 10.00
CA ASN A 25 4.25 -25.02 10.18
C ASN A 25 4.27 -25.79 8.83
N PRO A 26 4.98 -26.92 8.73
CA PRO A 26 5.04 -27.74 7.51
C PRO A 26 3.80 -28.61 7.24
N LEU A 27 2.76 -28.57 8.08
CA LEU A 27 1.56 -29.43 7.99
C LEU A 27 0.31 -28.75 7.43
N ASP A 28 0.33 -27.43 7.20
CA ASP A 28 -0.83 -26.69 6.70
C ASP A 28 -0.57 -26.25 5.24
N ASP A 29 -1.29 -26.85 4.29
CA ASP A 29 -1.06 -26.73 2.84
C ASP A 29 -1.47 -25.35 2.25
N SER A 30 -1.91 -24.41 3.09
CA SER A 30 -2.36 -23.10 2.62
C SER A 30 -1.28 -22.03 2.82
N PRO A 31 -0.69 -21.46 1.75
CA PRO A 31 0.21 -20.32 1.88
C PRO A 31 -0.56 -19.15 2.50
N SER A 32 -0.19 -18.78 3.74
CA SER A 32 -0.83 -17.69 4.47
C SER A 32 -0.43 -16.33 3.88
N ARG A 33 -1.07 -15.95 2.77
CA ARG A 33 -0.90 -14.65 2.13
C ARG A 33 -1.64 -13.60 2.96
N SER A 34 -0.89 -12.69 3.59
CA SER A 34 -1.50 -11.57 4.30
C SER A 34 -1.77 -10.45 3.30
N LYS A 35 -3.04 -10.17 3.01
CA LYS A 35 -3.46 -9.04 2.17
C LYS A 35 -3.71 -7.82 3.06
N LYS A 36 -3.11 -6.68 2.74
CA LYS A 36 -3.40 -5.41 3.40
C LYS A 36 -3.72 -4.34 2.35
N VAL A 37 -4.82 -3.64 2.55
CA VAL A 37 -5.29 -2.58 1.64
C VAL A 37 -5.15 -1.26 2.37
N PHE A 38 -4.62 -0.26 1.69
CA PHE A 38 -4.38 1.09 2.19
C PHE A 38 -4.97 2.11 1.21
N ASN A 39 -5.63 3.14 1.72
CA ASN A 39 -6.15 4.23 0.91
C ASN A 39 -5.22 5.43 1.03
N MET A 40 -4.40 5.65 0.00
CA MET A 40 -3.36 6.66 0.00
C MET A 40 -3.73 7.86 -0.84
N LYS A 41 -3.52 9.05 -0.30
CA LYS A 41 -3.63 10.31 -1.04
C LYS A 41 -2.38 10.62 -1.87
N LYS A 42 -1.23 10.07 -1.47
CA LYS A 42 0.03 10.28 -2.19
C LYS A 42 0.96 9.10 -1.99
N ILE A 43 1.64 8.68 -3.06
CA ILE A 43 2.68 7.64 -2.99
C ILE A 43 4.02 8.31 -3.29
N THR A 44 4.95 8.23 -2.35
CA THR A 44 6.28 8.83 -2.46
C THR A 44 7.31 7.81 -2.92
N THR A 45 7.24 6.57 -2.42
CA THR A 45 8.16 5.49 -2.77
C THR A 45 7.38 4.21 -3.08
N LYS A 46 7.68 3.60 -4.22
CA LYS A 46 7.07 2.35 -4.71
C LYS A 46 8.15 1.33 -5.06
N LYS A 47 8.71 0.67 -4.05
CA LYS A 47 9.64 -0.46 -4.21
C LYS A 47 9.02 -1.70 -3.59
N GLN A 48 9.33 -2.88 -4.13
CA GLN A 48 8.82 -4.16 -3.62
C GLN A 48 9.28 -4.48 -2.18
N THR A 49 10.30 -3.79 -1.66
CA THR A 49 10.79 -3.93 -0.28
C THR A 49 10.56 -2.66 0.56
N HIS A 50 10.11 -1.58 -0.08
CA HIS A 50 9.94 -0.29 0.57
C HIS A 50 8.83 0.49 -0.11
N PHE A 51 7.73 0.63 0.61
CA PHE A 51 6.59 1.43 0.19
C PHE A 51 6.40 2.59 1.16
N LYS A 52 6.34 3.83 0.64
CA LYS A 52 6.10 5.02 1.44
C LYS A 52 5.03 5.89 0.79
N GLY A 53 4.05 6.33 1.56
CA GLY A 53 3.01 7.23 1.10
C GLY A 53 2.35 8.00 2.24
N VAL A 54 1.36 8.80 1.87
CA VAL A 54 0.52 9.57 2.79
C VAL A 54 -0.89 9.06 2.63
N ASP A 55 -1.50 8.67 3.74
CA ASP A 55 -2.88 8.21 3.81
C ASP A 55 -3.88 9.36 3.60
N ILE A 56 -5.16 9.06 3.46
CA ILE A 56 -6.21 10.06 3.25
C ILE A 56 -6.34 11.02 4.43
N ASP A 57 -6.07 10.53 5.64
CA ASP A 57 -6.03 11.31 6.88
C ASP A 57 -4.77 12.18 7.02
N GLY A 58 -3.84 12.13 6.07
CA GLY A 58 -2.58 12.89 6.09
C GLY A 58 -1.46 12.24 6.90
N ASN A 59 -1.66 11.01 7.38
CA ASN A 59 -0.64 10.25 8.08
C ASN A 59 0.39 9.66 7.12
N GLU A 60 1.67 9.77 7.43
CA GLU A 60 2.72 9.07 6.68
C GLU A 60 2.67 7.57 6.98
N ILE A 61 2.53 6.75 5.94
CA ILE A 61 2.63 5.30 6.02
C ILE A 61 3.92 4.87 5.35
N GLU A 62 4.78 4.21 6.12
CA GLU A 62 6.00 3.58 5.63
C GLU A 62 5.96 2.08 5.93
N ILE A 63 6.17 1.28 4.89
CA ILE A 63 6.19 -0.17 4.93
C ILE A 63 7.54 -0.60 4.40
N LYS A 64 8.38 -1.09 5.30
CA LYS A 64 9.72 -1.59 4.97
C LYS A 64 9.79 -3.06 5.33
N THR A 65 10.18 -3.88 4.37
CA THR A 65 10.30 -5.32 4.53
C THR A 65 11.62 -5.82 3.97
N THR A 66 12.15 -6.89 4.55
CA THR A 66 13.36 -7.56 4.03
C THR A 66 13.02 -8.43 2.82
N ALA A 67 11.87 -9.11 2.85
CA ALA A 67 11.36 -9.88 1.72
C ALA A 67 10.58 -8.99 0.74
N PRO A 68 10.73 -9.21 -0.58
CA PRO A 68 9.91 -8.52 -1.56
C PRO A 68 8.44 -8.91 -1.42
N PHE A 69 7.55 -7.93 -1.50
CA PHE A 69 6.10 -8.13 -1.57
C PHE A 69 5.56 -7.68 -2.92
N ASP A 70 4.48 -8.33 -3.34
CA ASP A 70 3.68 -7.87 -4.46
C ASP A 70 2.77 -6.74 -4.01
N TYR A 71 2.66 -5.71 -4.84
CA TYR A 71 1.76 -4.60 -4.60
C TYR A 71 1.01 -4.22 -5.88
N GLN A 72 -0.23 -3.79 -5.71
CA GLN A 72 -1.06 -3.21 -6.75
C GLN A 72 -1.49 -1.83 -6.29
N ILE A 73 -1.30 -0.85 -7.17
CA ILE A 73 -1.78 0.52 -6.97
C ILE A 73 -2.92 0.73 -7.95
N LYS A 74 -4.10 1.06 -7.44
CA LYS A 74 -5.26 1.43 -8.24
C LYS A 74 -5.56 2.91 -8.00
N LYS A 75 -5.46 3.73 -9.05
CA LYS A 75 -5.91 5.12 -9.00
C LYS A 75 -7.44 5.14 -9.08
N ILE A 76 -8.09 5.75 -8.11
CA ILE A 76 -9.56 5.87 -8.04
C ILE A 76 -10.03 7.16 -8.73
N TYR A 77 -9.36 8.28 -8.47
CA TYR A 77 -9.67 9.61 -8.99
C TYR A 77 -8.45 10.26 -9.64
#